data_AF-A0A1G1TI86-F1
#
_entry.id   AF-A0A1G1TI86-F1
#
_cell.length_a   1.000
_cell.length_b   1.000
_cell.length_c   1.000
_cell.angle_alpha   90.00
_cell.angle_beta   90.00
_cell.angle_gamma   90.00
#
_symmetry.space_group_name_H-M   'P 1'
#
loop_
_entity.id
_entity.type
_entity.pdbx_description
1 polymer ?
#
loop_
_entity_poly.entity_id
_entity_poly.type
_entity_poly.pdbx_seq_one_letter_code
_entity_poly.pdbx_strand_id
1 'polypeptide(L)'
;HAVFAAHKRVHQETAFRDGAASTSSATLELVAELTAALDRPRVLLVGLGEMGADVARHFAKSKRFAEVTLCNRTPALAQALAAEYQLAVLDFNDLAEGLRAADVVISAVAAPTPVFTQALVAGLHNLHHQFFIDLAVPRSVAAAVEAVPGVLVYNIDDIQRKAAAALAGRVAAIPQVRAIIADSLADLRDRSREMQLSPTIQKLKSTLEQLRQQEISRLPPLSPAEARRVEEVTKALTQKFLKLPVLQLKAACQRGEADQLAAALTELFALEELVKF
;
A
#
# COMPACT_ATOMS: atom_id res chain seq x y z
N HIS A 1 11.71 -8.44 1.61
CA HIS A 1 10.71 -9.41 1.10
C HIS A 1 9.56 -9.71 2.09
N ALA A 2 9.82 -10.14 3.33
CA ALA A 2 8.74 -10.50 4.28
C ALA A 2 7.77 -9.34 4.60
N VAL A 3 8.28 -8.14 4.83
CA VAL A 3 7.45 -6.93 5.08
C VAL A 3 6.50 -6.64 3.91
N PHE A 4 6.99 -6.77 2.68
CA PHE A 4 6.18 -6.53 1.48
C PHE A 4 5.11 -7.62 1.28
N ALA A 5 5.46 -8.89 1.55
CA ALA A 5 4.51 -9.99 1.49
C ALA A 5 3.40 -9.83 2.55
N ALA A 6 3.76 -9.49 3.79
CA ALA A 6 2.80 -9.21 4.86
C ALA A 6 1.87 -8.04 4.49
N HIS A 7 2.41 -6.95 3.95
CA HIS A 7 1.62 -5.82 3.48
C HIS A 7 0.63 -6.23 2.38
N LYS A 8 1.06 -7.04 1.41
CA LYS A 8 0.19 -7.54 0.34
C LYS A 8 -0.94 -8.41 0.89
N ARG A 9 -0.63 -9.33 1.83
CA ARG A 9 -1.62 -10.17 2.51
C ARG A 9 -2.64 -9.33 3.27
N VAL A 10 -2.20 -8.34 4.06
CA VAL A 10 -3.10 -7.40 4.74
C VAL A 10 -4.05 -6.71 3.75
N HIS A 11 -3.54 -6.29 2.59
CA HIS A 11 -4.36 -5.62 1.58
C HIS A 11 -5.37 -6.55 0.87
N GLN A 12 -5.02 -7.82 0.66
CA GLN A 12 -5.83 -8.77 -0.12
C GLN A 12 -6.77 -9.61 0.75
N GLU A 13 -6.40 -9.88 2.00
CA GLU A 13 -7.09 -10.81 2.88
C GLU A 13 -7.97 -10.09 3.92
N THR A 14 -7.83 -8.76 4.08
CA THR A 14 -8.51 -8.01 5.15
C THR A 14 -9.15 -6.72 4.65
N ALA A 15 -10.23 -6.30 5.31
CA ALA A 15 -10.87 -5.01 5.08
C ALA A 15 -10.13 -3.82 5.72
N PHE A 16 -8.90 -4.00 6.22
CA PHE A 16 -8.16 -2.97 6.95
C PHE A 16 -7.87 -1.71 6.12
N ARG A 17 -7.95 -1.81 4.79
CA ARG A 17 -7.77 -0.67 3.87
C ARG A 17 -9.05 -0.27 3.14
N ASP A 18 -10.17 -0.91 3.44
CA ASP A 18 -11.42 -0.68 2.72
C ASP A 18 -12.07 0.64 3.16
N GLY A 19 -12.83 1.21 2.22
CA GLY A 19 -13.61 2.43 2.38
C GLY A 19 -12.78 3.70 2.61
N ALA A 20 -13.45 4.84 2.50
CA ALA A 20 -12.86 6.14 2.78
C ALA A 20 -12.70 6.41 4.28
N ALA A 21 -11.46 6.63 4.74
CA ALA A 21 -11.16 6.96 6.14
C ALA A 21 -11.01 8.47 6.42
N SER A 22 -11.14 9.32 5.41
CA SER A 22 -11.13 10.79 5.54
C SER A 22 -12.36 11.40 4.90
N THR A 23 -12.75 12.60 5.32
CA THR A 23 -13.86 13.35 4.70
C THR A 23 -13.64 13.55 3.20
N SER A 24 -12.40 13.81 2.77
CA SER A 24 -12.03 14.00 1.36
C SER A 24 -12.18 12.74 0.51
N SER A 25 -11.72 11.59 1.00
CA SER A 25 -11.93 10.31 0.32
C SER A 25 -13.40 9.88 0.35
N ALA A 26 -14.12 10.18 1.44
CA ALA A 26 -15.53 9.83 1.59
C ALA A 26 -16.42 10.68 0.68
N THR A 27 -16.03 11.95 0.47
CA THR A 27 -16.62 12.83 -0.52
C THR A 27 -16.47 12.24 -1.92
N LEU A 28 -15.28 11.77 -2.29
CA LEU A 28 -15.05 11.15 -3.60
C LEU A 28 -15.90 9.88 -3.80
N GLU A 29 -15.95 9.00 -2.80
CA GLU A 29 -16.78 7.80 -2.84
C GLU A 29 -18.27 8.12 -2.95
N LEU A 30 -18.78 9.05 -2.12
CA LEU A 30 -20.17 9.51 -2.18
C LEU A 30 -20.50 10.07 -3.56
N VAL A 31 -19.66 10.94 -4.11
CA VAL A 31 -19.88 11.54 -5.43
C VAL A 31 -19.87 10.46 -6.53
N ALA A 32 -18.95 9.50 -6.47
CA ALA A 32 -18.91 8.40 -7.43
C ALA A 32 -20.17 7.52 -7.38
N GLU A 33 -20.74 7.31 -6.19
CA GLU A 33 -21.99 6.58 -5.99
C GLU A 33 -23.20 7.35 -6.51
N LEU A 34 -23.34 8.63 -6.14
CA LEU A 34 -24.45 9.49 -6.58
C LEU A 34 -24.49 9.67 -8.11
N THR A 35 -23.32 9.68 -8.73
CA THR A 35 -23.18 9.89 -10.17
C THR A 35 -22.95 8.60 -10.95
N ALA A 36 -23.17 7.42 -10.35
CA ALA A 36 -22.88 6.12 -10.96
C ALA A 36 -23.53 5.94 -12.35
N ALA A 37 -24.73 6.50 -12.55
CA ALA A 37 -25.47 6.43 -13.81
C ALA A 37 -25.03 7.46 -14.87
N LEU A 38 -24.20 8.45 -14.51
CA LEU A 38 -23.72 9.48 -15.44
C LEU A 38 -22.42 9.04 -16.11
N ASP A 39 -22.35 9.17 -17.44
CA ASP A 39 -21.09 9.03 -18.15
C ASP A 39 -20.22 10.27 -17.89
N ARG A 40 -19.05 10.06 -17.29
CA ARG A 40 -18.04 11.08 -16.93
C ARG A 40 -18.62 12.43 -16.43
N PRO A 41 -19.14 12.52 -15.20
CA PRO A 41 -19.73 13.74 -14.66
C PRO A 41 -18.69 14.86 -14.47
N ARG A 42 -19.16 16.10 -14.50
CA ARG A 42 -18.38 17.33 -14.29
C ARG A 42 -18.53 17.81 -12.86
N VAL A 43 -17.40 18.12 -12.23
CA VAL A 43 -17.32 18.53 -10.82
C VAL A 43 -16.84 19.97 -10.72
N LEU A 44 -17.59 20.82 -10.04
CA LEU A 44 -17.15 22.15 -9.63
C LEU A 44 -16.81 22.12 -8.14
N LEU A 45 -15.58 22.46 -7.80
CA LEU A 45 -15.14 22.57 -6.42
C LEU A 45 -14.94 24.04 -6.05
N VAL A 46 -15.74 24.52 -5.09
CA VAL A 46 -15.76 25.92 -4.66
C VAL A 46 -15.19 26.04 -3.25
N GLY A 47 -14.12 26.84 -3.12
CA GLY A 47 -13.41 27.05 -1.87
C GLY A 47 -12.24 26.08 -1.68
N LEU A 48 -11.03 26.63 -1.62
CA LEU A 48 -9.78 25.89 -1.50
C LEU A 48 -9.05 26.18 -0.17
N GLY A 49 -9.79 26.12 0.93
CA GLY A 49 -9.18 25.95 2.26
C GLY A 49 -8.52 24.56 2.40
N GLU A 50 -8.13 24.18 3.61
CA GLU A 50 -7.47 22.88 3.85
C GLU A 50 -8.28 21.69 3.31
N MET A 51 -9.57 21.65 3.62
CA MET A 51 -10.45 20.56 3.20
C MET A 51 -10.73 20.56 1.71
N GLY A 52 -11.02 21.73 1.12
CA GLY A 52 -11.27 21.85 -0.32
C GLY A 52 -10.06 21.46 -1.15
N ALA A 53 -8.85 21.85 -0.71
CA ALA A 53 -7.61 21.43 -1.35
C ALA A 53 -7.40 19.91 -1.25
N ASP A 54 -7.68 19.28 -0.10
CA ASP A 54 -7.54 17.83 0.05
C ASP A 54 -8.55 17.04 -0.81
N VAL A 55 -9.79 17.52 -0.91
CA VAL A 55 -10.79 16.96 -1.84
C VAL A 55 -10.30 17.09 -3.28
N ALA A 56 -9.83 18.26 -3.71
CA ALA A 56 -9.31 18.47 -5.06
C ALA A 56 -8.17 17.48 -5.39
N ARG A 57 -7.25 17.21 -4.45
CA ARG A 57 -6.17 16.21 -4.64
C ARG A 57 -6.69 14.79 -4.84
N HIS A 58 -7.77 14.40 -4.16
CA HIS A 58 -8.38 13.08 -4.33
C HIS A 58 -9.10 12.98 -5.68
N PHE A 59 -9.84 14.02 -6.06
CA PHE A 59 -10.55 14.08 -7.34
C PHE A 59 -9.59 14.10 -8.53
N ALA A 60 -8.46 14.79 -8.44
CA ALA A 60 -7.42 14.81 -9.47
C ALA A 60 -6.84 13.43 -9.81
N LYS A 61 -6.82 12.51 -8.84
CA LYS A 61 -6.31 11.14 -9.03
C LYS A 61 -7.36 10.21 -9.66
N SER A 62 -8.62 10.65 -9.74
CA SER A 62 -9.72 9.86 -10.28
C SER A 62 -9.88 10.08 -11.78
N LYS A 63 -10.01 8.98 -12.55
CA LYS A 63 -10.32 9.02 -13.99
C LYS A 63 -11.82 9.01 -14.29
N ARG A 64 -12.67 9.03 -13.25
CA ARG A 64 -14.13 8.89 -13.38
C ARG A 64 -14.81 10.13 -13.96
N PHE A 65 -14.22 11.31 -13.75
CA PHE A 65 -14.82 12.60 -14.07
C PHE A 65 -14.40 13.08 -15.46
N ALA A 66 -15.28 13.81 -16.15
CA ALA A 66 -14.90 14.48 -17.40
C ALA A 66 -13.92 15.61 -17.10
N GLU A 67 -14.27 16.41 -16.10
CA GLU A 67 -13.57 17.61 -15.71
C GLU A 67 -13.79 17.88 -14.22
N VAL A 68 -12.73 18.36 -13.56
CA VAL A 68 -12.78 18.89 -12.20
C VAL A 68 -12.29 20.33 -12.25
N THR A 69 -13.20 21.25 -11.98
CA THR A 69 -12.98 22.70 -12.10
C THR A 69 -12.89 23.32 -10.71
N LEU A 70 -11.80 24.04 -10.45
CA LEU A 70 -11.54 24.71 -9.19
C LEU A 70 -12.00 26.17 -9.27
N CYS A 71 -12.78 26.62 -8.28
CA CYS A 71 -13.23 27.99 -8.15
C CYS A 71 -12.92 28.49 -6.74
N ASN A 72 -12.22 29.62 -6.63
CA ASN A 72 -11.85 30.17 -5.32
C ASN A 72 -11.75 31.70 -5.36
N ARG A 73 -12.17 32.37 -4.28
CA ARG A 73 -12.09 33.83 -4.14
C ARG A 73 -10.66 34.37 -4.27
N THR A 74 -9.67 33.59 -3.83
CA THR A 74 -8.25 33.90 -4.02
C THR A 74 -7.74 33.08 -5.21
N PRO A 75 -7.60 33.67 -6.41
CA PRO A 75 -7.30 32.92 -7.63
C PRO A 75 -5.96 32.17 -7.56
N ALA A 76 -4.97 32.76 -6.89
CA ALA A 76 -3.64 32.18 -6.73
C ALA A 76 -3.66 30.77 -6.10
N LEU A 77 -4.59 30.48 -5.17
CA LEU A 77 -4.73 29.15 -4.57
C LEU A 77 -5.25 28.12 -5.57
N ALA A 78 -6.23 28.50 -6.39
CA ALA A 78 -6.79 27.63 -7.43
C ALA A 78 -5.76 27.36 -8.52
N GLN A 79 -5.06 28.41 -8.97
CA GLN A 79 -4.02 28.29 -10.00
C GLN A 79 -2.84 27.42 -9.54
N ALA A 80 -2.36 27.58 -8.31
CA ALA A 80 -1.27 26.77 -7.78
C ALA A 80 -1.64 25.27 -7.75
N LEU A 81 -2.82 24.93 -7.23
CA LEU A 81 -3.27 23.54 -7.14
C LEU A 81 -3.60 22.96 -8.52
N ALA A 82 -4.20 23.76 -9.40
CA ALA A 82 -4.46 23.36 -10.78
C ALA A 82 -3.19 23.11 -11.58
N ALA A 83 -2.12 23.88 -11.37
CA ALA A 83 -0.84 23.64 -12.02
C ALA A 83 -0.21 22.32 -11.56
N GLU A 84 -0.33 21.96 -10.28
CA GLU A 84 0.18 20.70 -9.74
C GLU A 84 -0.57 19.48 -10.28
N TYR A 85 -1.90 19.58 -10.41
CA TYR A 85 -2.77 18.45 -10.72
C TYR A 85 -3.43 18.49 -12.12
N GLN A 86 -3.09 19.48 -12.94
CA GLN A 86 -3.64 19.71 -14.29
C GLN A 86 -5.17 19.83 -14.27
N LEU A 87 -5.71 20.58 -13.31
CA LEU A 87 -7.15 20.83 -13.17
C LEU A 87 -7.56 22.12 -13.88
N ALA A 88 -8.85 22.23 -14.21
CA ALA A 88 -9.40 23.47 -14.74
C ALA A 88 -9.58 24.50 -13.61
N VAL A 89 -9.49 25.79 -13.93
CA VAL A 89 -9.76 26.90 -12.99
C VAL A 89 -10.83 27.79 -13.59
N LEU A 90 -11.78 28.17 -12.76
CA LEU A 90 -12.84 29.14 -13.08
C LEU A 90 -12.71 30.35 -12.15
N ASP A 91 -12.86 31.55 -12.70
CA ASP A 91 -12.89 32.77 -11.90
C ASP A 91 -14.12 32.76 -10.97
N PHE A 92 -13.98 33.31 -9.77
CA PHE A 92 -15.10 33.37 -8.83
C PHE A 92 -16.27 34.23 -9.33
N ASN A 93 -16.00 35.21 -10.19
CA ASN A 93 -17.03 36.02 -10.82
C ASN A 93 -17.89 35.22 -11.82
N ASP A 94 -17.33 34.15 -12.39
CA ASP A 94 -18.00 33.28 -13.36
C ASP A 94 -18.67 32.06 -12.68
N LEU A 95 -18.83 32.10 -11.36
CA LEU A 95 -19.39 31.00 -10.56
C LEU A 95 -20.72 30.50 -11.11
N ALA A 96 -21.60 31.38 -11.59
CA ALA A 96 -22.89 31.01 -12.15
C ALA A 96 -22.77 30.13 -13.41
N GLU A 97 -21.76 30.35 -14.25
CA GLU A 97 -21.51 29.52 -15.43
C GLU A 97 -20.99 28.14 -15.03
N GLY A 98 -20.06 28.09 -14.08
CA GLY A 98 -19.58 26.83 -13.50
C GLY A 98 -20.72 26.02 -12.89
N LEU A 99 -21.62 26.68 -12.14
CA LEU A 99 -22.80 26.03 -11.56
C LEU A 99 -23.76 25.50 -12.63
N ARG A 100 -23.88 26.14 -13.79
CA ARG A 100 -24.72 25.63 -14.88
C ARG A 100 -24.12 24.40 -15.55
N ALA A 101 -22.78 24.35 -15.65
CA ALA A 101 -22.08 23.24 -16.28
C ALA A 101 -21.90 22.02 -15.37
N ALA A 102 -21.87 22.19 -14.04
CA ALA A 102 -21.57 21.11 -13.13
C ALA A 102 -22.74 20.12 -12.96
N ASP A 103 -22.41 18.83 -12.85
CA ASP A 103 -23.32 17.79 -12.34
C ASP A 103 -23.22 17.72 -10.81
N VAL A 104 -22.02 18.02 -10.28
CA VAL A 104 -21.70 17.99 -8.85
C VAL A 104 -21.01 19.28 -8.45
N VAL A 105 -21.54 19.95 -7.44
CA VAL A 105 -20.97 21.14 -6.81
C VAL A 105 -20.49 20.76 -5.42
N ILE A 106 -19.18 20.80 -5.19
CA ILE A 106 -18.60 20.57 -3.88
C ILE A 106 -18.23 21.94 -3.31
N SER A 107 -18.75 22.29 -2.15
CA SER A 107 -18.35 23.51 -1.46
C SER A 107 -17.62 23.24 -0.16
N ALA A 108 -16.48 23.90 0.00
CA ALA A 108 -15.75 24.01 1.26
C ALA A 108 -15.57 25.48 1.67
N VAL A 109 -16.51 26.36 1.29
CA VAL A 109 -16.44 27.79 1.60
C VAL A 109 -16.99 28.07 3.00
N ALA A 110 -16.11 28.37 3.95
CA ALA A 110 -16.52 28.91 5.23
C ALA A 110 -17.00 30.38 5.07
N ALA A 111 -18.29 30.62 5.30
CA ALA A 111 -18.88 31.96 5.26
C ALA A 111 -19.92 32.10 6.38
N PRO A 112 -20.12 33.32 6.92
CA PRO A 112 -21.12 33.56 7.96
C PRO A 112 -22.57 33.40 7.44
N THR A 113 -22.77 33.55 6.13
CA THR A 113 -24.03 33.32 5.44
C THR A 113 -23.82 32.37 4.27
N PRO A 114 -24.81 31.52 3.94
CA PRO A 114 -24.71 30.62 2.79
C PRO A 114 -24.39 31.36 1.50
N VAL A 115 -23.43 30.84 0.74
CA VAL A 115 -23.04 31.35 -0.58
C VAL A 115 -24.03 30.88 -1.64
N PHE A 116 -24.48 29.64 -1.53
CA PHE A 116 -25.47 29.07 -2.44
C PHE A 116 -26.86 29.27 -1.85
N THR A 117 -27.59 30.21 -2.44
CA THR A 117 -28.97 30.52 -2.06
C THR A 117 -29.96 29.90 -3.03
N GLN A 118 -31.21 29.70 -2.59
CA GLN A 118 -32.28 29.20 -3.46
C GLN A 118 -32.45 30.09 -4.70
N ALA A 119 -32.39 31.41 -4.53
CA ALA A 119 -32.52 32.36 -5.64
C ALA A 119 -31.41 32.19 -6.69
N LEU A 120 -30.16 32.03 -6.24
CA LEU A 120 -29.02 31.78 -7.14
C LEU A 120 -29.24 30.49 -7.92
N VAL A 121 -29.53 29.38 -7.24
CA VAL A 121 -29.64 28.05 -7.87
C VAL A 121 -30.87 27.95 -8.77
N ALA A 122 -32.03 28.48 -8.35
CA ALA A 122 -33.24 28.50 -9.16
C ALA A 122 -33.08 29.36 -10.42
N GLY A 123 -32.33 30.46 -10.34
CA GLY A 123 -32.06 31.35 -11.47
C GLY A 123 -31.16 30.74 -12.57
N LEU A 124 -30.53 29.58 -12.31
CA LEU A 124 -29.73 28.88 -13.32
C LEU A 124 -30.59 28.14 -14.35
N HIS A 125 -31.83 27.79 -13.99
CA HIS A 125 -32.77 27.02 -14.81
C HIS A 125 -32.18 25.70 -15.34
N ASN A 126 -31.38 25.02 -14.53
CA ASN A 126 -30.81 23.72 -14.89
C ASN A 126 -31.94 22.69 -15.11
N LEU A 127 -31.85 21.94 -16.21
CA LEU A 127 -32.83 20.91 -16.58
C LEU A 127 -32.39 19.49 -16.17
N HIS A 128 -31.18 19.36 -15.61
CA HIS A 128 -30.60 18.10 -15.16
C HIS A 128 -30.49 18.05 -13.63
N HIS A 129 -30.28 16.85 -13.10
CA HIS A 129 -30.05 16.68 -11.67
C HIS A 129 -28.68 17.21 -11.27
N GLN A 130 -28.63 17.97 -10.17
CA GLN A 130 -27.39 18.52 -9.63
C GLN A 130 -27.22 18.16 -8.16
N PHE A 131 -26.04 17.67 -7.82
CA PHE A 131 -25.69 17.29 -6.45
C PHE A 131 -24.82 18.38 -5.81
N PHE A 132 -25.26 18.89 -4.66
CA PHE A 132 -24.48 19.79 -3.82
C PHE A 132 -23.91 19.01 -2.65
N ILE A 133 -22.59 19.10 -2.48
CA ILE A 133 -21.87 18.50 -1.37
C ILE A 133 -21.29 19.64 -0.53
N ASP A 134 -21.95 19.95 0.60
CA ASP A 134 -21.58 21.03 1.50
C ASP A 134 -20.68 20.52 2.62
N LEU A 135 -19.38 20.78 2.47
CA LEU A 135 -18.36 20.46 3.44
C LEU A 135 -18.16 21.59 4.46
N ALA A 136 -18.78 22.76 4.27
CA ALA A 136 -18.50 23.93 5.11
C ALA A 136 -19.21 23.88 6.46
N VAL A 137 -18.54 24.41 7.49
CA VAL A 137 -19.10 24.67 8.81
C VAL A 137 -18.72 26.10 9.23
N PRO A 138 -19.67 27.05 9.33
CA PRO A 138 -21.10 26.96 9.03
C PRO A 138 -21.42 26.60 7.56
N ARG A 139 -22.63 26.07 7.32
CA ARG A 139 -23.08 25.59 6.00
C ARG A 139 -22.98 26.68 4.93
N SER A 140 -22.40 26.33 3.80
CA SER A 140 -22.25 27.21 2.64
C SER A 140 -23.47 27.14 1.70
N VAL A 141 -24.27 26.07 1.81
CA VAL A 141 -25.49 25.86 1.04
C VAL A 141 -26.71 26.10 1.92
N ALA A 142 -27.59 27.02 1.51
CA ALA A 142 -28.80 27.31 2.26
C ALA A 142 -29.75 26.11 2.19
N ALA A 143 -30.42 25.77 3.30
CA ALA A 143 -31.38 24.66 3.34
C ALA A 143 -32.49 24.79 2.28
N ALA A 144 -32.91 26.01 1.95
CA ALA A 144 -33.91 26.29 0.92
C ALA A 144 -33.48 25.90 -0.50
N VAL A 145 -32.20 25.60 -0.75
CA VAL A 145 -31.72 25.09 -2.04
C VAL A 145 -32.31 23.72 -2.39
N GLU A 146 -32.61 22.87 -1.39
CA GLU A 146 -33.27 21.57 -1.61
C GLU A 146 -34.68 21.69 -2.20
N ALA A 147 -35.32 22.87 -2.08
CA ALA A 147 -36.62 23.12 -2.69
C ALA A 147 -36.56 23.37 -4.20
N VAL A 148 -35.36 23.52 -4.78
CA VAL A 148 -35.18 23.67 -6.24
C VAL A 148 -35.32 22.31 -6.91
N PRO A 149 -36.23 22.14 -7.90
CA PRO A 149 -36.39 20.86 -8.60
C PRO A 149 -35.09 20.35 -9.20
N GLY A 150 -34.81 19.06 -9.02
CA GLY A 150 -33.59 18.41 -9.54
C GLY A 150 -32.34 18.63 -8.68
N VAL A 151 -32.42 19.33 -7.56
CA VAL A 151 -31.28 19.58 -6.66
C VAL A 151 -31.31 18.66 -5.45
N LEU A 152 -30.17 18.05 -5.14
CA LEU A 152 -29.97 17.24 -3.93
C LEU A 152 -28.78 17.80 -3.15
N VAL A 153 -28.95 18.01 -1.84
CA VAL A 153 -27.91 18.56 -0.97
C VAL A 153 -27.48 17.50 0.06
N TYR A 154 -26.18 17.31 0.19
CA TYR A 154 -25.54 16.47 1.21
C TYR A 154 -24.60 17.33 2.03
N ASN A 155 -24.57 17.14 3.35
CA ASN A 155 -23.68 17.88 4.24
C ASN A 155 -22.51 17.03 4.75
N ILE A 156 -21.60 17.69 5.45
CA ILE A 156 -20.45 17.04 6.08
C ILE A 156 -20.84 15.93 7.07
N ASP A 157 -21.96 16.05 7.78
CA ASP A 157 -22.41 15.02 8.72
C ASP A 157 -22.82 13.73 7.98
N ASP A 158 -23.48 13.85 6.82
CA ASP A 158 -23.84 12.72 5.97
C ASP A 158 -22.58 11.95 5.49
N ILE A 159 -21.53 12.70 5.15
CA ILE A 159 -20.24 12.15 4.69
C ILE A 159 -19.48 11.52 5.85
N GLN A 160 -19.49 12.16 7.02
CA GLN A 160 -18.84 11.64 8.22
C GLN A 160 -19.45 10.32 8.69
N ARG A 161 -20.77 10.13 8.56
CA ARG A 161 -21.40 8.83 8.85
C ARG A 161 -20.87 7.71 7.96
N LYS A 162 -20.66 7.97 6.66
CA LYS A 162 -20.03 7.00 5.75
C LYS A 162 -18.57 6.73 6.13
N ALA A 163 -17.79 7.76 6.43
CA ALA A 163 -16.39 7.61 6.86
C ALA A 163 -16.26 6.84 8.19
N ALA A 164 -17.18 7.05 9.13
CA ALA A 164 -17.21 6.34 10.42
C ALA A 164 -17.47 4.84 10.24
N ALA A 165 -18.36 4.45 9.31
CA ALA A 165 -18.62 3.05 9.00
C ALA A 165 -17.37 2.35 8.41
N ALA A 166 -16.65 3.03 7.51
CA ALA A 166 -15.39 2.52 6.97
C ALA A 166 -14.33 2.36 8.08
N LEU A 167 -14.17 3.37 8.96
CA LEU A 167 -13.25 3.30 10.09
C LEU A 167 -13.57 2.14 11.03
N ALA A 168 -14.86 1.91 11.34
CA ALA A 168 -15.30 0.80 12.15
C ALA A 168 -14.93 -0.56 11.53
N GLY A 169 -15.10 -0.71 10.21
CA GLY A 169 -14.67 -1.89 9.45
C GLY A 169 -13.16 -2.13 9.56
N ARG A 170 -12.35 -1.07 9.45
CA ARG A 170 -10.88 -1.16 9.61
C ARG A 170 -10.48 -1.58 11.01
N VAL A 171 -11.11 -1.03 12.04
CA VAL A 171 -10.85 -1.42 13.44
C VAL A 171 -11.22 -2.89 13.67
N ALA A 172 -12.34 -3.35 13.12
CA ALA A 172 -12.75 -4.75 13.20
C ALA A 172 -11.78 -5.72 12.48
N ALA A 173 -11.04 -5.25 11.47
CA ALA A 173 -10.03 -6.05 10.77
C ALA A 173 -8.69 -6.18 11.52
N ILE A 174 -8.44 -5.40 12.58
CA ILE A 174 -7.17 -5.40 13.33
C ILE A 174 -6.77 -6.81 13.83
N PRO A 175 -7.66 -7.64 14.40
CA PRO A 175 -7.29 -8.98 14.84
C PRO A 175 -6.74 -9.85 13.70
N GLN A 176 -7.33 -9.76 12.50
CA GLN A 176 -6.88 -10.50 11.32
C GLN A 176 -5.52 -9.98 10.82
N VAL A 177 -5.32 -8.66 10.82
CA VAL A 177 -4.02 -8.05 10.51
C VAL A 177 -2.93 -8.53 11.48
N ARG A 178 -3.24 -8.60 12.79
CA ARG A 178 -2.30 -9.11 13.80
C ARG A 178 -1.93 -10.57 13.55
N ALA A 179 -2.89 -11.40 13.13
CA ALA A 179 -2.61 -12.80 12.75
C ALA A 179 -1.65 -12.89 11.56
N ILE A 180 -1.90 -12.12 10.48
CA ILE A 180 -1.01 -12.08 9.31
C ILE A 180 0.41 -11.64 9.69
N ILE A 181 0.53 -10.64 10.58
CA ILE A 181 1.84 -10.18 11.08
C ILE A 181 2.53 -11.29 11.89
N ALA A 182 1.81 -11.98 12.77
CA ALA A 182 2.35 -13.07 13.57
C ALA A 182 2.89 -14.22 12.69
N ASP A 183 2.11 -14.65 11.70
CA ASP A 183 2.52 -15.67 10.72
C ASP A 183 3.79 -15.22 9.97
N SER A 184 3.80 -13.98 9.48
CA SER A 184 4.92 -13.44 8.72
C SER A 184 6.20 -13.31 9.56
N LEU A 185 6.06 -13.06 10.87
CA LEU A 185 7.18 -13.04 11.81
C LEU A 185 7.70 -14.45 12.10
N ALA A 186 6.83 -15.45 12.19
CA ALA A 186 7.23 -16.85 12.33
C ALA A 186 8.06 -17.30 11.11
N ASP A 187 7.53 -17.09 9.90
CA ASP A 187 8.22 -17.41 8.64
C ASP A 187 9.60 -16.72 8.54
N LEU A 188 9.68 -15.45 8.97
CA LEU A 188 10.95 -14.71 8.95
C LEU A 188 11.95 -15.26 9.95
N ARG A 189 11.50 -15.66 11.15
CA ARG A 189 12.36 -16.28 12.17
C ARG A 189 12.93 -17.60 11.67
N ASP A 190 12.10 -18.44 11.06
CA ASP A 190 12.54 -19.72 10.52
C ASP A 190 13.59 -19.55 9.42
N ARG A 191 13.34 -18.64 8.48
CA ARG A 191 14.33 -18.29 7.43
C ARG A 191 15.61 -17.70 7.98
N SER A 192 15.53 -16.87 9.03
CA SER A 192 16.70 -16.27 9.68
C SER A 192 17.60 -17.35 10.29
N ARG A 193 17.01 -18.32 11.00
CA ARG A 193 17.75 -19.45 11.58
C ARG A 193 18.41 -20.31 10.50
N GLU A 194 17.74 -20.56 9.37
CA GLU A 194 18.36 -21.25 8.23
C GLU A 194 19.57 -20.50 7.65
N MET A 195 19.51 -19.17 7.57
CA MET A 195 20.63 -18.34 7.09
C MET A 195 21.83 -18.39 8.06
N GLN A 196 21.59 -18.42 9.37
CA GLN A 196 22.66 -18.52 10.38
C GLN A 196 23.49 -19.81 10.26
N LEU A 197 22.94 -20.88 9.70
CA LEU A 197 23.64 -22.17 9.55
C LEU A 197 24.44 -22.29 8.25
N SER A 198 24.22 -21.38 7.30
CA SER A 198 24.91 -21.38 6.01
C SER A 198 26.45 -21.27 6.15
N PRO A 199 27.01 -20.43 7.03
CA PRO A 199 28.46 -20.39 7.30
C PRO A 199 29.02 -21.72 7.82
N THR A 200 28.35 -22.37 8.78
CA THR A 200 28.80 -23.66 9.34
C THR A 200 28.78 -24.77 8.28
N ILE A 201 27.74 -24.81 7.45
CA ILE A 201 27.65 -25.75 6.32
C ILE A 201 28.76 -25.49 5.29
N GLN A 202 29.06 -24.23 4.99
CA GLN A 202 30.16 -23.86 4.08
C GLN A 202 31.51 -24.27 4.65
N LYS A 203 31.78 -23.99 5.93
CA LYS A 203 33.01 -24.41 6.60
C LYS A 203 33.20 -25.91 6.54
N LEU A 204 32.19 -26.70 6.93
CA LEU A 204 32.25 -28.16 6.86
C LEU A 204 32.53 -28.68 5.44
N LYS A 205 31.89 -28.10 4.42
CA LYS A 205 32.16 -28.43 3.01
C LYS A 205 33.60 -28.15 2.63
N SER A 206 34.12 -26.97 3.00
CA SER A 206 35.49 -26.57 2.68
C SER A 206 36.52 -27.45 3.38
N THR A 207 36.34 -27.77 4.67
CA THR A 207 37.22 -28.67 5.42
C THR A 207 37.31 -30.05 4.77
N LEU A 208 36.17 -30.64 4.42
CA LEU A 208 36.14 -31.97 3.78
C LEU A 208 36.74 -31.95 2.37
N GLU A 209 36.56 -30.86 1.63
CA GLU A 209 37.19 -30.71 0.32
C GLU A 209 38.72 -30.56 0.43
N GLN A 210 39.20 -29.80 1.42
CA GLN A 210 40.64 -29.69 1.67
C GLN A 210 41.25 -31.04 2.06
N LEU A 211 40.62 -31.78 2.97
CA LEU A 211 41.07 -33.12 3.33
C LEU A 211 41.11 -34.05 2.11
N ARG A 212 40.07 -34.02 1.28
CA ARG A 212 40.01 -34.79 0.03
C ARG A 212 41.20 -34.47 -0.88
N GLN A 213 41.50 -33.19 -1.08
CA GLN A 213 42.62 -32.75 -1.92
C GLN A 213 43.98 -33.13 -1.33
N GLN A 214 44.14 -33.06 0.00
CA GLN A 214 45.36 -33.49 0.69
C GLN A 214 45.62 -34.99 0.52
N GLU A 215 44.59 -35.84 0.55
CA GLU A 215 44.79 -37.28 0.32
C GLU A 215 45.06 -37.60 -1.15
N ILE A 216 44.44 -36.87 -2.09
CA ILE A 216 44.71 -37.02 -3.52
C ILE A 216 46.15 -36.61 -3.86
N SER A 217 46.68 -35.55 -3.25
CA SER A 217 48.05 -35.07 -3.51
C SER A 217 49.14 -36.02 -3.01
N ARG A 218 48.81 -36.97 -2.12
CA ARG A 218 49.71 -38.04 -1.65
C ARG A 218 49.79 -39.23 -2.60
N LEU A 219 48.92 -39.30 -3.62
CA LEU A 219 48.95 -40.38 -4.60
C LEU A 219 50.17 -40.23 -5.52
N PRO A 220 50.76 -41.35 -5.97
CA PRO A 220 51.78 -41.31 -7.01
C PRO A 220 51.21 -40.73 -8.32
N PRO A 221 52.06 -40.32 -9.29
CA PRO A 221 51.58 -39.80 -10.57
C PRO A 221 50.61 -40.77 -11.26
N LEU A 222 49.41 -40.28 -11.56
CA LEU A 222 48.34 -41.03 -12.21
C LEU A 222 48.22 -40.65 -13.68
N SER A 223 47.75 -41.57 -14.52
CA SER A 223 47.31 -41.20 -15.87
C SER A 223 46.09 -40.25 -15.82
N PRO A 224 45.82 -39.48 -16.88
CA PRO A 224 44.66 -38.58 -16.91
C PRO A 224 43.31 -39.27 -16.68
N ALA A 225 43.18 -40.54 -17.10
CA ALA A 225 41.96 -41.32 -16.90
C ALA A 225 41.78 -41.78 -15.45
N GLU A 226 42.86 -42.20 -14.81
CA GLU A 226 42.87 -42.62 -13.39
C GLU A 226 42.63 -41.42 -12.47
N ALA A 227 43.27 -40.28 -12.73
CA ALA A 227 43.07 -39.05 -11.98
C ALA A 227 41.60 -38.62 -11.97
N ARG A 228 40.93 -38.62 -13.13
CA ARG A 228 39.50 -38.32 -13.24
C ARG A 228 38.64 -39.29 -12.42
N ARG A 229 38.94 -40.59 -12.48
CA ARG A 229 38.16 -41.60 -11.78
C ARG A 229 38.31 -41.50 -10.25
N VAL A 230 39.52 -41.21 -9.77
CA VAL A 230 39.79 -40.91 -8.35
C VAL A 230 39.03 -39.66 -7.91
N GLU A 231 39.05 -38.60 -8.73
CA GLU A 231 38.34 -37.36 -8.43
C GLU A 231 36.82 -37.57 -8.34
N GLU A 232 36.22 -38.30 -9.28
CA GLU A 232 34.80 -38.65 -9.27
C GLU A 232 34.39 -39.45 -8.04
N VAL A 233 35.14 -40.52 -7.72
CA VAL A 233 34.82 -41.41 -6.59
C VAL A 233 34.96 -40.69 -5.26
N THR A 234 36.06 -39.96 -5.07
CA THR A 234 36.31 -39.23 -3.82
C THR A 234 35.30 -38.10 -3.62
N LYS A 235 34.96 -37.35 -4.68
CA LYS A 235 33.94 -36.29 -4.63
C LYS A 235 32.56 -36.87 -4.31
N ALA A 236 32.19 -37.99 -4.93
CA ALA A 236 30.94 -38.68 -4.63
C ALA A 236 30.88 -39.16 -3.17
N LEU A 237 32.00 -39.65 -2.63
CA LEU A 237 32.10 -40.05 -1.22
C LEU A 237 31.91 -38.84 -0.28
N THR A 238 32.62 -37.74 -0.52
CA THR A 238 32.49 -36.50 0.27
C THR A 238 31.07 -35.94 0.21
N GLN A 239 30.42 -35.95 -0.95
CA GLN A 239 29.02 -35.53 -1.09
C GLN A 239 28.05 -36.41 -0.31
N LYS A 240 28.24 -37.74 -0.33
CA LYS A 240 27.41 -38.68 0.44
C LYS A 240 27.59 -38.47 1.95
N PHE A 241 28.83 -38.25 2.40
CA PHE A 241 29.13 -37.95 3.80
C PHE A 241 28.47 -36.64 4.26
N LEU A 242 28.58 -35.57 3.48
CA LEU A 242 27.99 -34.26 3.78
C LEU A 242 26.46 -34.26 3.88
N LYS A 243 25.79 -35.17 3.17
CA LYS A 243 24.32 -35.17 3.07
C LYS A 243 23.64 -35.29 4.43
N LEU A 244 24.11 -36.23 5.27
CA LEU A 244 23.47 -36.53 6.55
C LEU A 244 23.69 -35.42 7.60
N PRO A 245 24.92 -34.91 7.84
CA PRO A 245 25.14 -33.78 8.75
C PRO A 245 24.36 -32.52 8.35
N VAL A 246 24.32 -32.19 7.05
CA VAL A 246 23.55 -31.03 6.57
C VAL A 246 22.04 -31.22 6.80
N LEU A 247 21.52 -32.43 6.57
CA LEU A 247 20.11 -32.73 6.84
C LEU A 247 19.80 -32.65 8.34
N GLN A 248 20.66 -33.20 9.19
CA GLN A 248 20.47 -33.16 10.64
C GLN A 248 20.59 -31.74 11.20
N LEU A 249 21.51 -30.92 10.66
CA LEU A 249 21.64 -29.52 11.04
C LEU A 249 20.40 -28.69 10.66
N LYS A 250 19.83 -28.94 9.49
CA LYS A 250 18.54 -28.35 9.08
C LYS A 250 17.38 -28.81 9.95
N ALA A 251 17.33 -30.09 10.32
CA ALA A 251 16.29 -30.61 11.21
C ALA A 251 16.43 -30.02 12.64
N ALA A 252 17.65 -29.84 13.13
CA ALA A 252 17.92 -29.20 14.43
C ALA A 252 17.50 -27.71 14.44
N CYS A 253 17.55 -27.03 13.29
CA CYS A 253 17.01 -25.67 13.12
C CYS A 253 15.52 -25.58 13.47
N GLN A 254 14.74 -26.55 12.99
CA GLN A 254 13.31 -26.63 13.25
C GLN A 254 13.00 -26.97 14.72
N ARG A 255 13.89 -27.72 15.39
CA ARG A 255 13.76 -28.06 16.82
C ARG A 255 14.32 -27.00 17.78
N GLY A 256 15.00 -25.97 17.28
CA GLY A 256 15.67 -24.97 18.10
C GLY A 256 17.00 -25.44 18.73
N GLU A 257 17.58 -26.52 18.21
CA GLU A 257 18.82 -27.16 18.71
C GLU A 257 20.04 -26.88 17.81
N ALA A 258 19.86 -26.03 16.79
CA ALA A 258 20.87 -25.87 15.74
C ALA A 258 22.20 -25.33 16.24
N ASP A 259 22.20 -24.44 17.24
CA ASP A 259 23.44 -23.88 17.81
C ASP A 259 24.28 -24.96 18.51
N GLN A 260 23.62 -25.89 19.23
CA GLN A 260 24.31 -27.01 19.90
C GLN A 260 24.92 -27.97 18.88
N LEU A 261 24.17 -28.33 17.83
CA LEU A 261 24.67 -29.21 16.79
C LEU A 261 25.75 -28.53 15.92
N ALA A 262 25.64 -27.23 15.68
CA ALA A 262 26.65 -26.44 14.99
C ALA A 262 27.96 -26.36 15.78
N ALA A 263 27.87 -26.19 17.12
CA ALA A 263 29.04 -26.23 18.00
C ALA A 263 29.69 -27.61 17.99
N ALA A 264 28.91 -28.69 18.13
CA ALA A 264 29.43 -30.06 18.06
C ALA A 264 30.11 -30.36 16.72
N LEU A 265 29.54 -29.93 15.59
CA LEU A 265 30.18 -30.07 14.27
C LEU A 265 31.47 -29.24 14.17
N THR A 266 31.48 -28.07 14.78
CA THR A 266 32.68 -27.22 14.83
C THR A 266 33.82 -27.90 15.57
N GLU A 267 33.53 -28.51 16.72
CA GLU A 267 34.52 -29.25 17.53
C GLU A 267 34.97 -30.55 16.85
N LEU A 268 34.03 -31.37 16.37
CA LEU A 268 34.34 -32.67 15.75
C LEU A 268 35.16 -32.56 14.45
N PHE A 269 35.00 -31.46 13.71
CA PHE A 269 35.67 -31.23 12.43
C PHE A 269 36.65 -30.06 12.46
N ALA A 270 36.96 -29.50 13.63
CA ALA A 270 37.86 -28.35 13.80
C ALA A 270 37.55 -27.18 12.84
N LEU A 271 36.28 -26.79 12.72
CA LEU A 271 35.81 -25.79 11.74
C LEU A 271 36.25 -24.33 12.07
N GLU A 272 36.95 -24.12 13.18
CA GLU A 272 37.49 -22.83 13.63
C GLU A 272 38.86 -22.49 13.01
N GLU A 273 39.64 -23.48 12.57
CA GLU A 273 41.06 -23.28 12.24
C GLU A 273 41.36 -22.89 10.78
N LEU A 274 40.37 -22.80 9.91
CA LEU A 274 40.60 -22.59 8.46
C LEU A 274 40.55 -21.12 8.00
N VAL A 275 41.07 -20.22 8.82
CA VAL A 275 41.49 -18.88 8.37
C VAL A 275 43.01 -18.78 8.43
N LYS A 276 43.69 -19.56 7.59
CA LYS A 276 45.04 -19.25 7.10
C LYS A 276 45.17 -19.80 5.67
N PHE A 277 44.87 -18.95 4.69
CA PHE A 277 45.78 -18.42 3.66
C PHE A 277 44.99 -17.51 2.73
#